data_AF-A0A8T5K5V7-F1
#
_entry.id   AF-A0A8T5K5V7-F1
#
_cell.length_a   1.000
_cell.length_b   1.000
_cell.length_c   1.000
_cell.angle_alpha   90.00
_cell.angle_beta   90.00
_cell.angle_gamma   90.00
#
_symmetry.space_group_name_H-M   'P 1'
#
loop_
_entity.id
_entity.type
_entity.pdbx_description
1 polymer ?
#
loop_
_entity_poly.entity_id
_entity_poly.type
_entity_poly.pdbx_seq_one_letter_code
_entity_poly.pdbx_strand_id
1 'polypeptide(L)'
;KTDKGAVSFIAAANPENESKGFMGVSNFELARIPKEAVVEKYGALAPPTMQWIHMLFFWLWIVSWGVGLFNLLPLGPVDGGRMFLTGLESVTTKKRAHRIWKIVSLTCLLLIFINMAPFLWKLFLFLIKPLMFLIALV
;
A
#
# COMPACT_ATOMS: atom_id res chain seq x y z
N LYS A 1 29.13 5.15 -36.89
CA LYS A 1 30.00 3.99 -37.24
C LYS A 1 29.81 3.00 -36.11
N THR A 2 29.29 1.81 -36.39
CA THR A 2 29.13 0.76 -35.38
C THR A 2 30.21 -0.26 -35.64
N ASP A 3 31.05 -0.47 -34.63
CA ASP A 3 32.22 -1.31 -34.72
C ASP A 3 31.72 -2.76 -34.73
N LYS A 4 31.77 -3.42 -35.90
CA LYS A 4 31.40 -4.84 -36.06
C LYS A 4 32.48 -5.77 -35.49
N GLY A 5 33.06 -5.42 -34.35
CA GLY A 5 34.06 -6.22 -33.65
C GLY A 5 33.38 -7.16 -32.65
N ALA A 6 33.80 -8.43 -32.62
CA ALA A 6 33.44 -9.32 -31.53
C ALA A 6 34.19 -8.89 -30.26
N VAL A 7 33.46 -8.58 -29.20
CA VAL A 7 34.02 -8.23 -27.87
C VAL A 7 33.61 -9.30 -26.87
N SER A 8 34.58 -9.92 -26.22
CA SER A 8 34.34 -10.90 -25.14
C SER A 8 34.26 -10.19 -23.80
N PHE A 9 33.13 -10.32 -23.10
CA PHE A 9 32.95 -9.81 -21.74
C PHE A 9 32.93 -10.98 -20.74
N ILE A 10 33.52 -10.78 -19.56
CA ILE A 10 33.42 -11.71 -18.44
C ILE A 10 32.21 -11.29 -17.60
N ALA A 11 31.23 -12.19 -17.46
CA ALA A 11 30.05 -11.93 -16.66
C ALA A 11 30.40 -11.95 -15.15
N ALA A 12 29.82 -11.05 -14.38
CA ALA A 12 29.96 -11.02 -12.92
C ALA A 12 29.15 -12.17 -12.28
N ALA A 13 29.41 -12.52 -11.01
CA ALA A 13 28.61 -13.54 -10.32
C ALA A 13 27.17 -13.05 -10.09
N ASN A 14 26.18 -13.93 -10.25
CA ASN A 14 24.77 -13.59 -10.01
C ASN A 14 24.48 -13.40 -8.51
N PRO A 15 23.83 -12.29 -8.10
CA PRO A 15 23.47 -12.03 -6.69
C PRO A 15 22.63 -13.11 -6.01
N GLU A 16 21.84 -13.87 -6.78
CA GLU A 16 20.99 -14.96 -6.28
C GLU A 16 21.65 -16.34 -6.42
N ASN A 17 22.69 -16.47 -7.25
CA ASN A 17 23.36 -17.75 -7.50
C ASN A 17 24.80 -17.57 -8.02
N GLU A 18 25.77 -17.67 -7.12
CA GLU A 18 27.20 -17.44 -7.41
C GLU A 18 27.76 -18.32 -8.54
N SER A 19 27.16 -19.48 -8.81
CA SER A 19 27.59 -20.44 -9.86
C SER A 19 27.18 -20.03 -11.28
N LYS A 20 26.45 -18.92 -11.45
CA LYS A 20 26.00 -18.43 -12.78
C LYS A 20 26.54 -17.03 -13.05
N GLY A 21 27.03 -16.82 -14.27
CA GLY A 21 27.36 -15.49 -14.77
C GLY A 21 26.10 -14.63 -14.92
N PHE A 22 26.19 -13.38 -14.50
CA PHE A 22 25.17 -12.35 -14.58
C PHE A 22 25.66 -11.19 -15.42
N MET A 23 24.87 -10.85 -16.43
CA MET A 23 25.11 -9.72 -17.32
C MET A 23 23.91 -8.80 -17.21
N GLY A 24 24.02 -7.76 -16.37
CA GLY A 24 22.95 -6.83 -16.05
C GLY A 24 23.35 -5.90 -14.91
N VAL A 25 22.49 -4.92 -14.59
CA VAL A 25 22.65 -4.05 -13.42
C VAL A 25 21.74 -4.59 -12.32
N SER A 26 22.33 -5.11 -11.25
CA SER A 26 21.66 -5.48 -10.01
C SER A 26 21.95 -4.43 -8.94
N ASN A 27 21.06 -4.28 -7.95
CA ASN A 27 21.19 -3.33 -6.84
C ASN A 27 21.20 -1.84 -7.24
N PHE A 28 20.12 -1.37 -7.86
CA PHE A 28 19.89 0.06 -8.02
C PHE A 28 19.62 0.72 -6.65
N GLU A 29 20.67 1.25 -6.01
CA GLU A 29 20.52 2.13 -4.87
C GLU A 29 20.23 3.56 -5.36
N LEU A 30 18.99 4.01 -5.18
CA LEU A 30 18.59 5.39 -5.44
C LEU A 30 19.16 6.29 -4.34
N ALA A 31 20.42 6.65 -4.46
CA ALA A 31 21.04 7.68 -3.62
C ALA A 31 20.40 9.04 -3.94
N ARG A 32 19.48 9.49 -3.08
CA ARG A 32 18.89 10.85 -3.17
C ARG A 32 19.85 11.86 -2.57
N ILE A 33 20.90 12.18 -3.32
CA ILE A 33 21.87 13.20 -2.92
C ILE A 33 21.32 14.58 -3.33
N PRO A 34 21.22 15.55 -2.41
CA PRO A 34 20.85 16.92 -2.76
C PRO A 34 21.86 17.50 -3.77
N LYS A 35 21.38 18.22 -4.79
CA LYS A 35 22.27 18.91 -5.73
C LYS A 35 23.15 19.92 -4.98
N GLU A 36 24.44 19.95 -5.29
CA GLU A 36 25.44 20.80 -4.63
C GLU A 36 25.04 22.29 -4.64
N ALA A 37 24.53 22.78 -5.77
CA ALA A 37 24.04 24.16 -5.91
C ALA A 37 22.88 24.53 -4.95
N VAL A 38 22.09 23.54 -4.51
CA VAL A 38 20.99 23.76 -3.55
C VAL A 38 21.53 23.82 -2.12
N VAL A 39 22.53 23.01 -1.80
CA VAL A 39 23.22 23.01 -0.50
C VAL A 39 23.98 24.31 -0.31
N GLU A 40 24.65 24.79 -1.36
CA GLU A 40 25.40 26.07 -1.33
C GLU A 40 24.46 27.27 -1.10
N LYS A 41 23.29 27.27 -1.76
CA LYS A 41 22.34 28.40 -1.70
C LYS A 41 21.47 28.44 -0.43
N TYR A 42 21.09 27.28 0.11
CA TYR A 42 20.11 27.17 1.19
C TYR A 42 20.64 26.52 2.47
N GLY A 43 21.91 26.07 2.47
CA GLY A 43 22.55 25.40 3.58
C GLY A 43 22.23 23.90 3.66
N ALA A 44 23.13 23.13 4.28
CA ALA A 44 23.04 21.67 4.35
C ALA A 44 21.80 21.13 5.07
N LEU A 45 21.17 21.94 5.92
CA LEU A 45 19.97 21.55 6.68
C LEU A 45 18.67 21.76 5.89
N ALA A 46 18.64 22.65 4.91
CA ALA A 46 17.39 22.95 4.19
C ALA A 46 16.85 21.76 3.36
N PRO A 47 17.66 21.03 2.57
CA PRO A 47 17.18 19.87 1.82
C PRO A 47 16.55 18.76 2.69
N PRO A 48 17.18 18.26 3.78
CA PRO A 48 16.57 17.21 4.60
C PRO A 48 15.33 17.69 5.34
N THR A 49 15.29 18.93 5.84
CA THR A 49 14.09 19.48 6.48
C THR A 49 12.92 19.59 5.50
N MET A 50 13.16 20.08 4.28
CA MET A 50 12.12 20.15 3.25
C MET A 50 11.64 18.76 2.84
N GLN A 51 12.54 17.78 2.73
CA GLN A 51 12.16 16.41 2.47
C GLN A 51 11.30 15.82 3.60
N TRP A 52 11.62 16.11 4.86
CA TRP A 52 10.84 15.66 6.00
C TRP A 52 9.44 16.28 6.00
N ILE A 53 9.33 17.59 5.78
CA ILE A 53 8.04 18.30 5.71
C ILE A 53 7.20 17.74 4.55
N HIS A 54 7.81 17.54 3.38
CA HIS A 54 7.13 16.92 2.25
C HIS A 54 6.62 15.51 2.58
N MET A 55 7.42 14.70 3.26
CA MET A 55 7.02 13.37 3.71
C MET A 55 5.85 13.43 4.70
N LEU A 56 5.88 14.38 5.64
CA LEU A 56 4.79 14.60 6.58
C LEU A 56 3.49 14.92 5.85
N PHE A 57 3.49 15.89 4.93
CA PHE A 57 2.28 16.25 4.17
C PHE A 57 1.81 15.12 3.25
N PHE A 58 2.73 14.35 2.67
CA PHE A 58 2.37 13.15 1.91
C PHE A 58 1.59 12.15 2.78
N TRP A 59 2.07 11.87 4.00
CA TRP A 59 1.40 10.97 4.92
C TRP A 59 0.08 11.52 5.45
N LEU A 60 0.05 12.80 5.81
CA LEU A 60 -1.21 13.46 6.20
C LEU A 60 -2.23 13.37 5.08
N TRP A 61 -1.83 13.68 3.85
CA TRP A 61 -2.72 13.60 2.69
C TRP A 61 -3.25 12.18 2.49
N ILE A 62 -2.38 11.16 2.40
CA ILE A 62 -2.84 9.79 2.11
C ILE A 62 -3.70 9.22 3.25
N VAL A 63 -3.37 9.50 4.51
CA VAL A 63 -4.13 9.02 5.67
C VAL A 63 -5.47 9.75 5.78
N SER A 64 -5.50 11.08 5.64
CA SER A 64 -6.75 11.84 5.68
C SER A 64 -7.69 11.42 4.56
N TRP A 65 -7.18 11.19 3.35
CA TRP A 65 -7.97 10.67 2.24
C TRP A 65 -8.45 9.24 2.51
N GLY A 66 -7.58 8.35 2.99
CA GLY A 66 -7.95 6.97 3.30
C GLY A 66 -9.05 6.88 4.37
N VAL A 67 -8.87 7.57 5.49
CA VAL A 67 -9.84 7.60 6.59
C VAL A 67 -11.14 8.28 6.17
N GLY A 68 -11.05 9.41 5.46
CA GLY A 68 -12.23 10.14 4.97
C GLY A 68 -13.06 9.29 4.01
N LEU A 69 -12.42 8.65 3.03
CA LEU A 69 -13.11 7.78 2.08
C LEU A 69 -13.71 6.55 2.77
N PHE A 70 -13.00 5.95 3.73
CA PHE A 70 -13.52 4.81 4.48
C PHE A 70 -14.74 5.19 5.34
N ASN A 71 -14.71 6.36 5.98
CA ASN A 71 -15.86 6.85 6.74
C ASN A 71 -17.05 7.21 5.85
N LEU A 72 -16.85 7.56 4.58
CA LEU A 72 -17.93 7.83 3.63
C LEU A 72 -18.60 6.57 3.08
N LEU A 73 -18.06 5.37 3.36
CA LEU A 73 -18.69 4.14 2.92
C LEU A 73 -20.11 3.98 3.51
N PRO A 74 -21.07 3.42 2.77
CA PRO A 74 -22.43 3.21 3.24
C PRO A 74 -22.51 1.99 4.18
N LEU A 75 -21.66 1.96 5.21
CA LEU A 75 -21.55 0.87 6.19
C LEU A 75 -22.18 1.30 7.52
N GLY A 76 -22.98 0.43 8.13
CA GLY A 76 -23.73 0.79 9.34
C GLY A 76 -22.96 1.35 10.55
N PRO A 77 -21.73 0.91 10.88
CA PRO A 77 -20.99 1.45 12.01
C PRO A 77 -20.26 2.77 11.73
N VAL A 78 -20.06 3.17 10.47
CA VAL A 78 -19.33 4.40 10.11
C VAL A 78 -20.29 5.52 9.72
N ASP A 79 -19.78 6.76 9.71
CA ASP A 79 -20.58 7.98 9.49
C ASP A 79 -21.33 7.98 8.15
N GLY A 80 -20.69 7.50 7.09
CA GLY A 80 -21.24 7.41 5.74
C GLY A 80 -22.48 6.53 5.65
N GLY A 81 -22.55 5.45 6.45
CA GLY A 81 -23.77 4.65 6.56
C GLY A 81 -24.92 5.41 7.21
N ARG A 82 -24.64 6.27 8.20
CA ARG A 82 -25.66 7.11 8.86
C ARG A 82 -26.11 8.26 7.96
N MET A 83 -25.18 8.90 7.26
CA MET A 83 -25.47 9.92 6.26
C MET A 83 -26.32 9.33 5.12
N PHE A 84 -25.96 8.14 4.63
CA PHE A 84 -26.71 7.43 3.60
C PHE A 84 -28.13 7.08 4.04
N LEU A 85 -28.30 6.57 5.27
CA LEU A 85 -29.63 6.29 5.82
C LEU A 85 -30.48 7.58 5.91
N THR A 86 -29.90 8.66 6.42
CA THR A 86 -30.60 9.95 6.56
C THR A 86 -31.02 10.50 5.19
N GLY A 87 -30.13 10.42 4.19
CA GLY A 87 -30.44 10.77 2.82
C GLY A 87 -31.59 9.93 2.24
N LEU A 88 -31.58 8.61 2.47
CA LEU A 88 -32.67 7.73 2.05
C LEU A 88 -34.00 8.07 2.74
N GLU A 89 -33.99 8.36 4.03
CA GLU A 89 -35.20 8.75 4.77
C GLU A 89 -35.81 10.07 4.29
N SER A 90 -35.01 10.94 3.67
CA SER A 90 -35.51 12.19 3.06
C SER A 90 -36.27 11.99 1.74
N VAL A 91 -36.02 10.88 1.04
CA VAL A 91 -36.60 10.60 -0.30
C VAL A 91 -37.57 9.42 -0.32
N THR A 92 -37.60 8.59 0.72
CA THR A 92 -38.47 7.41 0.79
C THR A 92 -39.01 7.17 2.20
N THR A 93 -39.89 6.17 2.34
CA THR A 93 -40.43 5.81 3.66
C THR A 93 -39.38 5.16 4.53
N LYS A 94 -39.39 5.44 5.85
CA LYS A 94 -38.43 4.87 6.82
C LYS A 94 -38.25 3.35 6.68
N LYS A 95 -39.33 2.62 6.44
CA LYS A 95 -39.31 1.15 6.23
C LYS A 95 -38.52 0.74 4.98
N ARG A 96 -38.69 1.48 3.86
CA ARG A 96 -37.94 1.23 2.63
C ARG A 96 -36.49 1.69 2.75
N ALA A 97 -36.25 2.88 3.32
CA ALA A 97 -34.91 3.42 3.58
C ALA A 97 -34.07 2.43 4.39
N HIS A 98 -34.60 1.93 5.49
CA HIS A 98 -33.89 0.98 6.35
C HIS A 98 -33.62 -0.37 5.67
N ARG A 99 -34.52 -0.83 4.80
CA ARG A 99 -34.30 -2.04 4.00
C ARG A 99 -33.16 -1.85 2.99
N ILE A 100 -33.18 -0.75 2.24
CA ILE A 100 -32.13 -0.42 1.27
C ILE A 100 -30.79 -0.25 2.00
N TRP A 101 -30.75 0.53 3.08
CA TRP A 101 -29.56 0.75 3.88
C TRP A 101 -28.94 -0.55 4.38
N LYS A 102 -29.74 -1.49 4.91
CA LYS A 102 -29.26 -2.81 5.35
C LYS A 102 -28.64 -3.60 4.21
N ILE A 103 -29.30 -3.66 3.06
CA ILE A 103 -28.81 -4.40 1.89
C ILE A 103 -27.51 -3.79 1.40
N VAL A 104 -27.46 -2.47 1.19
CA VAL A 104 -26.26 -1.76 0.72
C VAL A 104 -25.11 -1.91 1.71
N SER A 105 -25.37 -1.74 3.02
CA SER A 105 -24.36 -1.94 4.08
C SER A 105 -23.80 -3.36 4.05
N LEU A 106 -24.67 -4.38 3.93
CA LEU A 106 -24.23 -5.76 3.90
C LEU A 106 -23.44 -6.07 2.62
N THR A 107 -23.90 -5.61 1.45
CA THR A 107 -23.19 -5.79 0.19
C THR A 107 -21.81 -5.13 0.24
N CYS A 108 -21.71 -3.90 0.74
CA CYS A 108 -20.44 -3.20 0.89
C CYS A 108 -19.49 -3.97 1.82
N LEU A 109 -20.00 -4.46 2.96
CA LEU A 109 -19.22 -5.26 3.90
C LEU A 109 -18.70 -6.56 3.28
N LEU A 110 -19.57 -7.28 2.56
CA LEU A 110 -19.19 -8.51 1.87
C LEU A 110 -18.14 -8.27 0.79
N LEU A 111 -18.25 -7.19 0.01
CA LEU A 111 -17.24 -6.84 -0.98
C LEU A 111 -15.86 -6.60 -0.35
N ILE A 112 -15.82 -5.93 0.81
CA ILE A 112 -14.57 -5.73 1.56
C ILE A 112 -14.01 -7.09 2.01
N PHE A 113 -14.83 -7.93 2.64
CA PHE A 113 -14.37 -9.25 3.10
C PHE A 113 -13.92 -10.16 1.97
N ILE A 114 -14.62 -10.19 0.83
CA ILE A 114 -14.22 -11.00 -0.33
C ILE A 114 -12.87 -10.54 -0.85
N ASN A 115 -12.63 -9.24 -0.97
CA ASN A 115 -11.34 -8.70 -1.39
C ASN A 115 -10.23 -8.98 -0.37
N MET A 116 -10.56 -8.96 0.93
CA MET A 116 -9.61 -9.22 2.01
C MET A 116 -9.37 -10.70 2.31
N ALA A 117 -10.27 -11.60 1.88
CA ALA A 117 -10.22 -13.03 2.17
C ALA A 117 -8.86 -13.71 1.93
N PRO A 118 -8.17 -13.53 0.78
CA PRO A 118 -6.87 -14.19 0.57
C PRO A 118 -5.79 -13.69 1.54
N PHE A 119 -5.84 -12.42 1.95
CA PHE A 119 -4.91 -11.84 2.91
C PHE A 119 -5.21 -12.31 4.34
N LEU A 120 -6.50 -12.35 4.72
CA LEU A 120 -6.94 -12.88 6.00
C LEU A 120 -6.58 -14.37 6.16
N TRP A 121 -6.71 -15.16 5.09
CA TRP A 121 -6.29 -16.56 5.09
C TRP A 121 -4.77 -16.71 5.28
N LYS A 122 -3.97 -15.91 4.58
CA LYS A 122 -2.51 -15.89 4.76
C LYS A 122 -2.12 -15.50 6.18
N LEU A 123 -2.78 -14.49 6.75
CA LEU A 123 -2.56 -14.04 8.13
C LEU A 123 -2.91 -15.15 9.13
N PHE A 124 -4.06 -15.79 8.95
CA PHE A 124 -4.50 -16.91 9.78
C PHE A 124 -3.48 -18.06 9.77
N LEU A 125 -3.02 -18.48 8.58
CA LEU A 125 -1.98 -19.50 8.47
C LEU A 125 -0.68 -19.05 9.15
N PHE A 126 -0.26 -17.79 8.98
CA PHE A 126 0.91 -17.25 9.65
C PHE A 126 0.82 -17.34 11.18
N LEU A 127 -0.33 -17.03 11.76
CA LEU A 127 -0.56 -17.11 13.20
C LEU A 127 -0.55 -18.55 13.74
N ILE A 128 -1.01 -19.52 12.94
CA ILE A 128 -1.09 -20.94 13.34
C ILE A 128 0.22 -21.70 13.08
N LYS A 129 1.05 -21.27 12.13
CA LYS A 129 2.36 -21.88 11.84
C LYS A 129 3.21 -22.23 13.08
N PRO A 130 3.44 -21.33 14.07
CA PRO A 130 4.22 -21.68 15.25
C PRO A 130 3.60 -22.80 16.09
N LEU A 131 2.26 -22.85 16.18
CA LEU A 131 1.56 -23.92 16.89
C LEU A 131 1.68 -25.26 16.17
N MET A 132 1.54 -25.28 14.84
CA MET A 132 1.74 -26.49 14.03
C MET A 132 3.16 -27.02 14.13
N PHE A 133 4.16 -26.13 14.19
CA PHE A 133 5.56 -26.51 14.39
C PHE A 133 5.79 -27.17 15.75
N LEU A 134 5.17 -26.67 16.83
CA LEU A 134 5.25 -27.28 18.15
C LEU A 134 4.60 -28.67 18.20
N ILE A 135 3.45 -28.85 17.54
CA ILE A 135 2.79 -30.16 17.45
C ILE A 135 3.62 -31.17 16.65
N ALA A 136 4.31 -30.74 15.59
CA ALA A 136 5.15 -31.62 14.77
C ALA A 136 6.45 -32.06 15.46
N LEU A 137 6.84 -31.43 16.56
CA LEU A 137 8.02 -31.77 17.36
C LEU A 137 7.72 -32.76 18.51
N VAL A 138 6.43 -33.04 18.78
CA VAL A 138 5.94 -34.02 19.76
C VAL A 138 5.55 -35.30 19.04
#